data_AF-B5YL06-F1
#
_entry.id   AF-B5YL06-F1
#
_cell.length_a   1.000
_cell.length_b   1.000
_cell.length_c   1.000
_cell.angle_alpha   90.00
_cell.angle_beta   90.00
_cell.angle_gamma   90.00
#
_symmetry.space_group_name_H-M   'P 1'
#
loop_
_entity.id
_entity.type
_entity.pdbx_description
1 polymer ?
#
loop_
_entity_poly.entity_id
_entity_poly.type
_entity_poly.pdbx_seq_one_letter_code
_entity_poly.pdbx_strand_id
1 'polypeptide(L)' 'MELKFYFEKLFHCKIDLVLKNALKEEFKLYILSEVVYV' A
#
# COMPACT_ATOMS: atom_id res chain seq x y z
N MET A 1 -2.06 -5.01 -12.27
CA MET A 1 -0.93 -5.63 -11.52
C MET A 1 0.44 -5.13 -11.97
N GLU A 2 0.57 -4.45 -13.12
CA GLU A 2 1.87 -3.97 -13.61
C GLU A 2 2.59 -3.00 -12.66
N LEU A 3 1.86 -2.11 -12.00
CA LEU A 3 2.43 -1.14 -11.06
C LEU A 3 3.13 -1.81 -9.86
N LYS A 4 2.58 -2.91 -9.34
CA LYS A 4 3.19 -3.67 -8.25
C LYS A 4 4.55 -4.23 -8.69
N PHE A 5 4.59 -4.92 -9.82
CA PHE A 5 5.83 -5.50 -10.35
C PHE A 5 6.87 -4.43 -10.72
N TYR A 6 6.42 -3.29 -11.22
CA TYR A 6 7.28 -2.14 -11.45
C TYR A 6 7.97 -1.69 -10.17
N PHE A 7 7.21 -1.47 -9.08
CA PHE A 7 7.80 -1.08 -7.81
C PHE A 7 8.67 -2.18 -7.18
N GLU A 8 8.25 -3.45 -7.23
CA GLU A 8 9.09 -4.55 -6.72
C GLU A 8 10.45 -4.59 -7.42
N LYS A 9 10.48 -4.33 -8.73
CA LYS A 9 11.72 -4.24 -9.51
C LYS A 9 12.54 -3.00 -9.14
N LEU A 10 11.89 -1.85 -8.94
CA LEU A 10 12.55 -0.58 -8.61
C LEU A 10 13.20 -0.61 -7.22
N PHE A 11 12.49 -1.15 -6.23
CA PHE A 11 12.93 -1.18 -4.83
C PHE A 11 13.64 -2.47 -4.42
N HIS A 12 13.74 -3.44 -5.34
CA HIS A 12 14.38 -4.74 -5.12
C HIS A 12 13.81 -5.50 -3.90
N CYS A 13 12.53 -5.31 -3.59
CA CYS A 13 11.85 -5.93 -2.46
C CYS A 13 10.41 -6.30 -2.81
N LYS A 14 9.78 -7.13 -1.98
CA LYS A 14 8.36 -7.46 -2.13
C LYS A 14 7.50 -6.29 -1.67
N ILE A 15 6.52 -5.92 -2.49
CA ILE A 15 5.65 -4.76 -2.23
C ILE A 15 4.21 -5.20 -2.29
N ASP A 16 3.44 -4.77 -1.29
CA ASP A 16 2.00 -4.90 -1.31
C ASP A 16 1.35 -3.55 -1.59
N LEU A 17 0.44 -3.53 -2.56
CA LEU A 17 -0.30 -2.34 -2.94
C LEU A 17 -1.73 -2.51 -2.51
N VAL A 18 -2.17 -1.65 -1.61
CA VAL A 18 -3.53 -1.66 -1.08
C VAL A 18 -4.23 -0.38 -1.46
N LEU A 19 -5.42 -0.50 -2.05
CA LEU A 19 -6.25 0.66 -2.33
C LEU A 19 -6.94 1.11 -1.04
N LYS A 20 -6.94 2.42 -0.77
CA LYS A 20 -7.55 3.00 0.44
C LYS A 20 -9.02 2.62 0.63
N ASN A 21 -9.76 2.46 -0.47
CA ASN A 21 -11.17 2.06 -0.48
C ASN A 21 -11.39 0.54 -0.36
N ALA A 22 -10.33 -0.27 -0.47
CA ALA A 22 -10.38 -1.72 -0.27
C ALA A 22 -10.04 -2.14 1.17
N LEU A 23 -9.61 -1.19 2.00
CA LEU A 23 -9.38 -1.42 3.43
C LEU A 23 -10.70 -1.69 4.14
N LYS A 24 -10.72 -2.74 4.98
CA LYS A 24 -11.84 -2.96 5.89
C LYS A 24 -11.97 -1.79 6.84
N GLU A 25 -13.19 -1.34 7.06
CA GLU A 25 -13.46 -0.15 7.90
C GLU A 25 -12.89 -0.29 9.32
N GLU A 26 -12.87 -1.51 9.87
CA GLU A 26 -12.29 -1.80 11.20
C GLU A 26 -10.78 -1.50 11.32
N PHE A 27 -10.02 -1.60 10.22
CA PHE A 27 -8.57 -1.34 10.21
C PHE A 27 -8.21 -0.02 9.54
N LYS A 28 -9.13 0.56 8.78
CA LYS A 28 -8.89 1.72 7.93
C LYS A 28 -8.39 2.93 8.71
N LEU A 29 -9.01 3.25 9.84
CA LEU A 29 -8.57 4.37 10.69
C LEU A 29 -7.15 4.17 11.22
N TYR A 30 -6.85 2.97 11.72
CA TYR A 30 -5.53 2.62 12.24
C TYR A 30 -4.45 2.64 11.16
N ILE A 31 -4.73 2.09 9.97
CA ILE A 31 -3.75 2.10 8.88
C ILE A 31 -3.52 3.54 8.38
N LEU A 32 -4.58 4.35 8.28
CA LEU A 32 -4.47 5.72 7.78
C LEU A 32 -3.77 6.67 8.74
N SER A 33 -3.78 6.41 10.05
CA SER A 33 -3.00 7.22 11.01
C SER A 33 -1.49 7.01 10.87
N GLU A 34 -1.06 5.88 10.31
CA GLU A 34 0.36 5.52 10.12
C GLU A 34 0.89 5.88 8.72
N VAL A 35 0.04 6.41 7.83
CA VAL A 35 0.47 6.77 6.46
C VAL A 35 1.38 7.99 6.50
N VAL A 36 2.59 7.83 5.97
CA VAL A 36 3.51 8.94 5.72
C VAL A 36 3.23 9.51 4.33
N TYR A 37 2.84 10.78 4.27
CA TYR A 37 2.71 11.54 3.03
C TYR A 37 4.02 12.29 2.76
N VAL A 38 4.63 12.02 1.59
CA VAL A 38 5.89 12.63 1.13
C VAL A 38 5.59 13.52 -0.07
#